data_AF-A0A359FY10-F1
#
_entry.id   AF-A0A359FY10-F1
#
_cell.length_a   1.000
_cell.length_b   1.000
_cell.length_c   1.000
_cell.angle_alpha   90.00
_cell.angle_beta   90.00
_cell.angle_gamma   90.00
#
_symmetry.space_group_name_H-M   'P 1'
#
loop_
_entity.id
_entity.type
_entity.pdbx_description
1 polymer ?
#
loop_
_entity_poly.entity_id
_entity_poly.type
_entity_poly.pdbx_seq_one_letter_code
_entity_poly.pdbx_strand_id
1 'polypeptide(L)'
;MKKILLFLLIALLGGGNLLASEASPATQIISSGGGFTIVSLLRGMLGMAVVIAIAWLLSSNRKAINWSVVAKGLGLQLVLALCILYVPFVQTIFDFVGRAFVKVLSFTEAGTTFLFSSMESGVIESPMLNFAITILPTVIFFAALTSVLFYYGIIQKVVSFLARGMTKLMNLSGAESLSVAGNIFLGQTEAPLMIKAYLEKMNRSEMMLVMAGGMATMAGG
;
A
#
# COMPACT_ATOMS: atom_id res chain seq x y z
N MET A 1 19.22 -29.11 0.53
CA MET A 1 18.15 -28.12 0.78
C MET A 1 17.97 -27.08 -0.34
N LYS A 2 19.03 -26.56 -0.99
CA LYS A 2 18.88 -25.61 -2.12
C LYS A 2 18.26 -26.19 -3.41
N LYS A 3 18.48 -27.48 -3.72
CA LYS A 3 17.98 -28.13 -4.96
C LYS A 3 16.47 -28.38 -4.96
N ILE A 4 15.87 -28.65 -3.81
CA ILE A 4 14.41 -28.84 -3.67
C ILE A 4 13.67 -27.51 -3.84
N LEU A 5 14.25 -26.40 -3.37
CA LEU A 5 13.68 -25.07 -3.54
C LEU A 5 13.71 -24.60 -5.01
N LEU A 6 14.77 -24.95 -5.76
CA LEU A 6 14.88 -24.64 -7.19
C LEU A 6 13.90 -25.47 -8.04
N PHE A 7 13.68 -26.72 -7.67
CA PHE A 7 12.73 -27.61 -8.37
C PHE A 7 11.27 -27.17 -8.15
N LEU A 8 10.94 -26.66 -6.96
CA LEU A 8 9.63 -26.09 -6.65
C LEU A 8 9.39 -24.77 -7.38
N LEU A 9 10.44 -23.96 -7.60
CA LEU A 9 10.35 -22.71 -8.35
C LEU A 9 10.13 -22.97 -9.86
N ILE A 10 10.79 -23.98 -10.42
CA ILE A 10 10.64 -24.38 -11.83
C ILE A 10 9.28 -25.05 -12.07
N ALA A 11 8.77 -25.85 -11.13
CA ALA A 11 7.44 -26.45 -11.22
C ALA A 11 6.30 -25.42 -11.15
N LEU A 12 6.51 -24.30 -10.46
CA LEU A 12 5.55 -23.18 -10.42
C LEU A 12 5.59 -22.28 -11.66
N LEU A 13 6.70 -22.29 -12.41
CA LEU A 13 6.86 -21.49 -13.64
C LEU A 13 6.61 -22.28 -14.93
N GLY A 14 6.61 -23.61 -14.89
CA GLY A 14 6.70 -24.46 -16.10
C GLY A 14 5.49 -25.34 -16.44
N GLY A 15 4.33 -25.16 -15.80
CA GLY A 15 3.21 -26.11 -15.92
C GLY A 15 1.91 -25.52 -16.46
N GLY A 16 1.83 -25.28 -17.78
CA GLY A 16 0.54 -25.15 -18.47
C GLY A 16 0.51 -24.13 -19.61
N ASN A 17 0.33 -24.66 -20.84
CA ASN A 17 0.06 -23.99 -22.12
C ASN A 17 1.25 -23.41 -22.90
N LEU A 18 2.09 -24.30 -23.42
CA LEU A 18 2.72 -24.12 -24.73
C LEU A 18 1.91 -24.99 -25.71
N LEU A 19 1.46 -24.39 -26.83
CA LEU A 19 0.57 -24.91 -27.89
C LEU A 19 -0.92 -24.56 -27.74
N ALA A 20 -1.24 -23.27 -27.87
CA ALA A 20 -2.52 -22.84 -28.47
C ALA A 20 -2.36 -21.45 -29.10
N SER A 21 -2.18 -21.45 -30.42
CA SER A 21 -2.56 -20.45 -31.44
C SER A 21 -2.39 -18.95 -31.14
N GLU A 22 -1.56 -18.31 -31.96
CA GLU A 22 -1.61 -16.89 -32.27
C GLU A 22 -3.02 -16.49 -32.72
N ALA A 23 -3.71 -15.70 -31.91
CA ALA A 23 -4.82 -14.84 -32.32
C ALA A 23 -5.04 -13.75 -31.25
N SER A 24 -5.02 -12.48 -31.68
CA SER A 24 -5.10 -11.25 -30.89
C SER A 24 -6.08 -11.26 -29.69
N PRO A 25 -5.65 -10.98 -28.44
CA PRO A 25 -6.53 -11.01 -27.26
C PRO A 25 -6.88 -9.63 -26.67
N ALA A 26 -6.82 -8.54 -27.44
CA ALA A 26 -7.01 -7.19 -26.87
C ALA A 26 -8.49 -6.78 -26.63
N THR A 27 -9.48 -7.61 -26.99
CA THR A 27 -10.91 -7.20 -26.92
C THR A 27 -11.84 -8.22 -26.26
N GLN A 28 -11.34 -9.37 -25.79
CA GLN A 28 -12.19 -10.39 -25.15
C GLN A 28 -12.06 -10.53 -23.63
N ILE A 29 -11.20 -9.73 -22.97
CA ILE A 29 -11.03 -9.85 -21.50
C ILE A 29 -12.12 -9.09 -20.72
N ILE A 30 -12.81 -8.11 -21.33
CA ILE A 30 -13.77 -7.26 -20.60
C ILE A 30 -15.22 -7.81 -20.68
N SER A 31 -15.51 -8.79 -21.53
CA SER A 31 -16.87 -9.35 -21.72
C SER A 31 -17.09 -10.74 -21.14
N SER A 32 -16.24 -11.17 -20.19
CA SER A 32 -16.58 -12.27 -19.29
C SER A 32 -17.01 -11.67 -17.97
N GLY A 33 -18.32 -11.53 -17.75
CA GLY A 33 -18.90 -11.32 -16.44
C GLY A 33 -18.57 -12.50 -15.54
N GLY A 34 -17.34 -12.54 -15.03
CA GLY A 34 -16.91 -13.42 -13.98
C GLY A 34 -17.51 -12.94 -12.68
N GLY A 35 -18.82 -13.15 -12.52
CA GLY A 35 -19.47 -13.03 -11.22
C GLY A 35 -18.69 -13.82 -10.17
N PHE A 36 -18.87 -13.48 -8.90
CA PHE A 36 -18.25 -14.20 -7.80
C PHE A 36 -18.53 -15.71 -7.92
N THR A 37 -17.53 -16.47 -8.35
CA THR A 37 -17.64 -17.93 -8.51
C THR A 37 -16.96 -18.60 -7.33
N ILE A 38 -17.47 -19.77 -6.95
CA ILE A 38 -16.84 -20.56 -5.88
C ILE A 38 -15.35 -20.82 -6.18
N VAL A 39 -15.00 -20.96 -7.46
CA VAL A 39 -13.63 -21.19 -7.93
C VAL A 39 -12.75 -19.95 -7.71
N SER A 40 -13.24 -18.73 -7.97
CA SER A 40 -12.46 -17.50 -7.74
C SER A 40 -12.26 -17.24 -6.24
N LEU A 41 -13.27 -17.54 -5.41
CA LEU A 41 -13.15 -17.48 -3.95
C LEU A 41 -12.11 -18.48 -3.44
N LEU A 42 -12.19 -19.75 -3.85
CA LEU A 42 -11.24 -20.79 -3.44
C LEU A 42 -9.81 -20.45 -3.88
N ARG A 43 -9.63 -19.89 -5.09
CA ARG A 43 -8.33 -19.43 -5.58
C ARG A 43 -7.78 -18.30 -4.72
N GLY A 44 -8.61 -17.32 -4.34
CA GLY A 44 -8.21 -16.24 -3.45
C GLY A 44 -7.82 -16.74 -2.05
N MET A 45 -8.61 -17.66 -1.48
CA MET A 45 -8.32 -18.29 -0.20
C MET A 45 -7.01 -19.09 -0.25
N LEU A 46 -6.78 -19.85 -1.32
CA LEU A 46 -5.54 -20.60 -1.53
C LEU A 46 -4.34 -19.66 -1.64
N GLY A 47 -4.46 -18.56 -2.38
CA GLY A 47 -3.41 -17.55 -2.48
C GLY A 47 -3.03 -16.97 -1.11
N MET A 48 -4.02 -16.58 -0.30
CA MET A 48 -3.78 -16.08 1.06
C MET A 48 -3.13 -17.15 1.95
N ALA A 49 -3.60 -18.40 1.88
CA ALA A 49 -3.03 -19.52 2.62
C ALA A 49 -1.56 -19.79 2.24
N VAL A 50 -1.21 -19.69 0.96
CA VAL A 50 0.17 -19.85 0.48
C VAL A 50 1.09 -18.75 1.01
N VAL A 51 0.65 -17.48 0.97
CA VAL A 51 1.45 -16.37 1.51
C VAL A 51 1.68 -16.52 3.02
N ILE A 52 0.64 -16.91 3.77
CA ILE A 52 0.76 -17.20 5.20
C ILE A 52 1.69 -18.40 5.45
N ALA A 53 1.60 -19.45 4.63
CA ALA A 53 2.47 -20.62 4.74
C ALA A 53 3.94 -20.26 4.48
N ILE A 54 4.23 -19.41 3.49
CA ILE A 54 5.59 -18.92 3.22
C ILE A 54 6.09 -18.10 4.43
N ALA A 55 5.28 -17.17 4.95
CA ALA A 55 5.63 -16.39 6.13
C ALA A 55 5.89 -17.28 7.36
N TRP A 56 5.09 -18.33 7.54
CA TRP A 56 5.26 -19.31 8.61
C TRP A 56 6.54 -20.16 8.45
N LEU A 57 6.87 -20.58 7.22
CA LEU A 57 8.08 -21.34 6.92
C LEU A 57 9.36 -20.54 7.20
N LEU A 58 9.34 -19.25 6.85
CA LEU A 58 10.43 -18.31 7.06
C LEU A 58 10.48 -17.71 8.48
N SER A 59 9.51 -18.06 9.35
CA SER A 59 9.45 -17.55 10.71
C SER A 59 10.60 -18.07 11.56
N SER A 60 11.27 -17.16 12.28
CA SER A 60 12.36 -17.47 13.21
C SER A 60 11.92 -18.34 14.39
N ASN A 61 10.67 -18.22 14.85
CA ASN A 61 10.14 -19.03 15.95
C ASN A 61 8.65 -19.35 15.74
N ARG A 62 8.39 -20.52 15.12
CA ARG A 62 7.05 -20.97 14.74
C ARG A 62 6.10 -21.21 15.92
N LYS A 63 6.65 -21.47 17.11
CA LYS A 63 5.85 -21.75 18.32
C LYS A 63 5.40 -20.47 19.03
N ALA A 64 6.10 -19.36 18.83
CA ALA A 64 5.79 -18.07 19.45
C ALA A 64 4.80 -17.22 18.64
N ILE A 65 4.26 -17.76 17.53
CA ILE A 65 3.32 -17.04 16.67
C ILE A 65 1.99 -16.90 17.40
N ASN A 66 1.58 -15.66 17.64
CA ASN A 66 0.26 -15.36 18.19
C ASN A 66 -0.80 -15.36 17.07
N TRP A 67 -1.44 -16.51 16.87
CA TRP A 67 -2.48 -16.69 15.85
C TRP A 67 -3.69 -15.77 16.03
N SER A 68 -3.96 -15.29 17.25
CA SER A 68 -5.03 -14.30 17.49
C SER A 68 -4.73 -12.97 16.80
N VAL A 69 -3.48 -12.49 16.89
CA VAL A 69 -3.07 -11.24 16.23
C VAL A 69 -3.08 -11.39 14.71
N VAL A 70 -2.60 -12.52 14.19
CA VAL A 70 -2.61 -12.81 12.74
C VAL A 70 -4.05 -12.86 12.22
N ALA A 71 -4.95 -13.59 12.89
CA ALA A 71 -6.35 -13.69 12.49
C ALA A 71 -7.08 -12.34 12.56
N LYS A 72 -6.83 -11.54 13.61
CA LYS A 72 -7.39 -10.18 13.73
C LYS A 72 -6.87 -9.24 12.64
N GLY A 73 -5.59 -9.29 12.31
CA GLY A 73 -5.00 -8.48 11.23
C GLY A 73 -5.58 -8.81 9.87
N LEU A 74 -5.61 -10.10 9.51
CA LEU A 74 -6.24 -10.56 8.27
C LEU A 74 -7.74 -10.25 8.24
N GLY A 75 -8.44 -10.45 9.36
CA GLY A 75 -9.84 -10.11 9.51
C GLY A 75 -10.09 -8.62 9.29
N LEU A 76 -9.29 -7.73 9.89
CA LEU A 76 -9.39 -6.29 9.69
C LEU A 76 -9.16 -5.91 8.23
N GLN A 77 -8.15 -6.48 7.58
CA GLN A 77 -7.86 -6.23 6.17
C GLN A 77 -9.03 -6.66 5.27
N LEU A 78 -9.62 -7.84 5.50
CA LEU A 78 -10.78 -8.34 4.76
C LEU A 78 -12.04 -7.51 5.01
N VAL A 79 -12.30 -7.16 6.27
CA VAL A 79 -13.43 -6.31 6.65
C VAL A 79 -13.32 -4.95 5.99
N LEU A 80 -12.14 -4.32 6.02
CA LEU A 80 -11.90 -3.02 5.38
C LEU A 80 -12.08 -3.12 3.86
N ALA A 81 -11.57 -4.18 3.23
CA ALA A 81 -11.77 -4.42 1.80
C ALA A 81 -13.26 -4.58 1.45
N LEU A 82 -14.00 -5.40 2.18
CA LEU A 82 -15.44 -5.59 1.94
C LEU A 82 -16.24 -4.32 2.19
N CYS A 83 -15.91 -3.56 3.24
CA CYS A 83 -16.54 -2.27 3.51
C CYS A 83 -16.37 -1.31 2.34
N ILE A 84 -15.16 -1.19 1.79
CA ILE A 84 -14.90 -0.29 0.65
C ILE A 84 -15.55 -0.82 -0.64
N LEU A 85 -15.52 -2.13 -0.89
CA LEU A 85 -15.99 -2.70 -2.17
C LEU A 85 -17.51 -2.90 -2.24
N TYR A 86 -18.21 -3.07 -1.11
CA TYR A 86 -19.64 -3.43 -1.12
C TYR A 86 -20.57 -2.44 -0.41
N VAL A 87 -20.08 -1.61 0.52
CA VAL A 87 -20.96 -0.73 1.31
C VAL A 87 -21.08 0.64 0.60
N PRO A 88 -22.26 1.00 0.05
CA PRO A 88 -22.40 2.21 -0.78
C PRO A 88 -22.11 3.51 -0.04
N PHE A 89 -22.43 3.54 1.25
CA PHE A 89 -22.12 4.67 2.13
C PHE A 89 -20.59 4.88 2.26
N VAL A 90 -19.84 3.79 2.42
CA VAL A 90 -18.37 3.86 2.52
C VAL A 90 -17.76 4.26 1.19
N GLN A 91 -18.25 3.71 0.07
CA GLN A 91 -17.84 4.11 -1.27
C GLN A 91 -17.99 5.62 -1.49
N THR A 92 -19.13 6.19 -1.11
CA THR A 92 -19.36 7.65 -1.22
C THR A 92 -18.32 8.46 -0.46
N ILE A 93 -17.93 8.03 0.74
CA ILE A 93 -16.89 8.70 1.54
C ILE A 93 -15.53 8.61 0.83
N PHE A 94 -15.15 7.42 0.36
CA PHE A 94 -13.87 7.23 -0.33
C PHE A 94 -13.83 7.97 -1.69
N ASP A 95 -14.94 8.04 -2.42
CA ASP A 95 -15.06 8.82 -3.63
C ASP A 95 -14.93 10.32 -3.36
N PHE A 96 -15.52 10.81 -2.27
CA PHE A 96 -15.34 12.20 -1.84
C PHE A 96 -13.87 12.51 -1.53
N VAL A 97 -13.20 11.64 -0.77
CA VAL A 97 -11.77 11.77 -0.47
C VAL A 97 -10.95 11.70 -1.76
N GLY A 98 -11.23 10.75 -2.66
CA GLY A 98 -10.57 10.62 -3.96
C GLY A 98 -10.70 11.89 -4.82
N ARG A 99 -11.89 12.49 -4.89
CA ARG A 99 -12.10 13.78 -5.57
C ARG A 99 -11.32 14.92 -4.93
N ALA A 100 -11.20 14.94 -3.60
CA ALA A 100 -10.35 15.91 -2.92
C ALA A 100 -8.88 15.74 -3.31
N PHE A 101 -8.37 14.50 -3.38
CA PHE A 101 -7.00 14.22 -3.86
C PHE A 101 -6.80 14.64 -5.32
N VAL A 102 -7.75 14.34 -6.21
CA VAL A 102 -7.69 14.77 -7.63
C VAL A 102 -7.70 16.31 -7.73
N LYS A 103 -8.47 16.99 -6.89
CA LYS A 103 -8.47 18.47 -6.84
C LYS A 103 -7.12 19.01 -6.39
N VAL A 104 -6.49 18.39 -5.38
CA VAL A 104 -5.14 18.76 -4.95
C VAL A 104 -4.13 18.54 -6.08
N LEU A 105 -4.23 17.43 -6.81
CA LEU A 105 -3.39 17.15 -7.98
C LEU A 105 -3.55 18.22 -9.08
N SER A 106 -4.76 18.74 -9.30
CA SER A 106 -4.97 19.82 -10.29
C SER A 106 -4.23 21.12 -9.92
N PHE A 107 -4.01 21.39 -8.62
CA PHE A 107 -3.18 22.53 -8.20
C PHE A 107 -1.69 22.30 -8.49
N THR A 108 -1.23 21.05 -8.35
CA THR A 108 0.12 20.67 -8.76
C THR A 108 0.31 20.85 -10.27
N GLU A 109 -0.67 20.45 -11.08
CA GLU A 109 -0.63 20.59 -12.53
C GLU A 109 -0.55 22.06 -12.96
N ALA A 110 -1.31 22.95 -12.30
CA ALA A 110 -1.22 24.39 -12.51
C ALA A 110 0.17 24.94 -12.16
N GLY A 111 0.77 24.49 -11.04
CA GLY A 111 2.13 24.88 -10.65
C GLY A 111 3.20 24.36 -11.62
N THR A 112 3.04 23.14 -12.12
CA THR A 112 3.94 22.52 -13.10
C THR A 112 3.87 23.26 -14.42
N THR A 113 2.66 23.58 -14.89
CA THR A 113 2.47 24.39 -16.10
C THR A 113 3.11 25.76 -15.93
N PHE A 114 2.91 26.44 -14.80
CA PHE A 114 3.56 27.73 -14.52
C PHE A 114 5.10 27.67 -14.60
N LEU A 115 5.71 26.61 -14.09
CA LEU A 115 7.17 26.46 -14.07
C LEU A 115 7.77 26.03 -15.41
N PHE A 116 7.05 25.24 -16.21
CA PHE A 116 7.60 24.57 -17.39
C PHE A 116 6.89 24.91 -18.72
N SER A 117 5.84 25.74 -18.71
CA SER A 117 5.23 26.22 -19.96
C SER A 117 6.18 27.16 -20.70
N SER A 118 6.28 27.01 -22.02
CA SER A 118 7.01 27.98 -22.85
C SER A 118 6.31 29.34 -22.80
N MET A 119 7.11 30.41 -22.62
CA MET A 119 6.62 31.80 -22.55
C MET A 119 5.95 32.27 -23.85
N GLU A 120 6.25 31.61 -24.99
CA GLU A 120 5.67 31.93 -26.30
C GLU A 120 4.40 31.13 -26.62
N SER A 121 4.33 29.84 -26.27
CA SER A 121 3.21 28.97 -26.65
C SER A 121 2.20 28.74 -25.52
N GLY A 122 2.55 29.06 -24.27
CA GLY A 122 1.70 28.81 -23.10
C GLY A 122 1.46 27.32 -22.81
N VAL A 123 2.19 26.42 -23.47
CA VAL A 123 2.06 24.97 -23.35
C VAL A 123 3.44 24.36 -23.06
N ILE A 124 3.46 23.23 -22.37
CA ILE A 124 4.67 22.41 -22.20
C ILE A 124 4.98 21.74 -23.55
N GLU A 125 6.11 22.10 -24.15
CA GLU A 125 6.47 21.58 -25.48
C GLU A 125 6.66 20.06 -25.47
N SER A 126 6.35 19.40 -26.58
CA SER A 126 6.40 17.93 -26.72
C SER A 126 7.73 17.27 -26.31
N PRO A 127 8.93 17.88 -26.49
CA PRO A 127 10.18 17.31 -25.99
C PRO A 127 10.30 17.30 -24.45
N MET A 128 9.51 18.14 -23.78
CA MET A 128 9.54 18.37 -22.34
C MET A 128 8.46 17.60 -21.57
N LEU A 129 7.54 16.93 -22.28
CA LEU A 129 6.61 15.93 -21.73
C LEU A 129 7.33 14.61 -21.41
N ASN A 130 8.35 14.69 -20.55
CA ASN A 130 9.07 13.54 -20.04
C ASN A 130 8.54 13.16 -18.65
N PHE A 131 8.85 11.92 -18.24
CA PHE A 131 8.50 11.40 -16.91
C PHE A 131 8.90 12.37 -15.78
N ALA A 132 10.05 13.03 -15.90
CA ALA A 132 10.57 13.91 -14.86
C ALA A 132 9.67 15.13 -14.62
N ILE A 133 9.09 15.72 -15.67
CA ILE A 133 8.29 16.95 -15.56
C ILE A 133 6.82 16.65 -15.28
N THR A 134 6.33 15.46 -15.63
CA THR A 134 4.96 15.06 -15.31
C THR A 134 4.80 14.54 -13.88
N ILE A 135 5.81 13.83 -13.34
CA ILE A 135 5.63 13.08 -12.07
C ILE A 135 6.39 13.72 -10.90
N LEU A 136 7.63 14.18 -11.08
CA LEU A 136 8.42 14.72 -9.95
C LEU A 136 7.80 15.95 -9.28
N PRO A 137 7.19 16.91 -10.00
CA PRO A 137 6.53 18.06 -9.36
C PRO A 137 5.41 17.66 -8.40
N THR A 138 4.69 16.58 -8.71
CA THR A 138 3.67 16.01 -7.81
C THR A 138 4.29 15.54 -6.51
N VAL A 139 5.38 14.79 -6.57
CA VAL A 139 6.12 14.34 -5.38
C VAL A 139 6.58 15.54 -4.53
N ILE A 140 7.17 16.56 -5.16
CA ILE A 140 7.68 17.76 -4.48
C ILE A 140 6.54 18.52 -3.80
N PHE A 141 5.42 18.70 -4.50
CA PHE A 141 4.25 19.38 -3.97
C PHE A 141 3.64 18.63 -2.77
N PHE A 142 3.44 17.31 -2.90
CA PHE A 142 2.90 16.50 -1.81
C PHE A 142 3.86 16.43 -0.61
N ALA A 143 5.18 16.38 -0.83
CA ALA A 143 6.16 16.46 0.25
C ALA A 143 6.08 17.80 1.00
N ALA A 144 5.97 18.92 0.27
CA ALA A 144 5.80 20.24 0.87
C ALA A 144 4.46 20.36 1.63
N LEU A 145 3.36 19.89 1.03
CA LEU A 145 2.04 19.88 1.67
C LEU A 145 2.05 19.04 2.96
N THR A 146 2.64 17.84 2.90
CA THR A 146 2.75 16.94 4.05
C THR A 146 3.58 17.59 5.16
N SER A 147 4.68 18.27 4.82
CA SER A 147 5.49 19.05 5.78
C SER A 147 4.69 20.17 6.46
N VAL A 148 3.88 20.91 5.71
CA VAL A 148 2.97 21.94 6.26
C VAL A 148 1.94 21.31 7.20
N LEU A 149 1.30 20.21 6.80
CA LEU A 149 0.34 19.48 7.64
C LEU A 149 0.97 18.92 8.91
N PHE A 150 2.24 18.53 8.84
CA PHE A 150 3.03 18.08 9.97
C PHE A 150 3.37 19.25 10.91
N TYR A 151 3.74 20.42 10.38
CA TYR A 151 3.99 21.62 11.20
C TYR A 151 2.73 22.06 11.96
N TYR A 152 1.56 22.00 11.33
CA TYR A 152 0.28 22.34 11.97
C TYR A 152 -0.26 21.27 12.93
N GLY A 153 0.40 20.12 13.07
CA GLY A 153 -0.03 19.09 14.01
C GLY A 153 -1.21 18.23 13.51
N ILE A 154 -1.61 18.34 12.24
CA ILE A 154 -2.80 17.64 11.71
C ILE A 154 -2.51 16.15 11.56
N ILE A 155 -1.37 15.81 10.92
CA ILE A 155 -0.95 14.42 10.73
C ILE A 155 -0.81 13.71 12.07
N GLN A 156 -0.22 14.36 13.07
CA GLN A 156 0.00 13.79 14.39
C GLN A 156 -1.33 13.44 15.09
N LYS A 157 -2.37 14.27 14.94
CA LYS A 157 -3.70 13.98 15.49
C LYS A 157 -4.34 12.78 14.82
N VAL A 158 -4.31 12.73 13.48
CA VAL A 158 -4.88 11.61 12.70
C VAL A 158 -4.12 10.30 12.99
N VAL A 159 -2.80 10.34 12.93
CA VAL A 159 -1.94 9.18 13.18
C VAL A 159 -2.09 8.68 14.62
N SER A 160 -2.16 9.55 15.63
CA SER A 160 -2.41 9.15 17.02
C SER A 160 -3.78 8.48 17.19
N PHE A 161 -4.81 8.97 16.50
CA PHE A 161 -6.13 8.34 16.52
C PHE A 161 -6.09 6.93 15.90
N LEU A 162 -5.48 6.77 14.73
CA LEU A 162 -5.33 5.48 14.06
C LEU A 162 -4.47 4.50 14.88
N ALA A 163 -3.36 4.97 15.45
CA ALA A 163 -2.47 4.17 16.28
C ALA A 163 -3.18 3.64 17.54
N ARG A 164 -4.04 4.44 18.17
CA ARG A 164 -4.87 4.00 19.30
C ARG A 164 -5.88 2.93 18.88
N GLY A 165 -6.45 3.07 17.68
CA GLY A 165 -7.30 2.03 17.08
C GLY A 165 -6.56 0.71 16.90
N MET A 166 -5.36 0.76 16.31
CA MET A 166 -4.51 -0.42 16.10
C MET A 166 -4.07 -1.06 17.42
N THR A 167 -3.61 -0.25 18.38
CA THR A 167 -3.21 -0.71 19.72
C THR A 167 -4.35 -1.46 20.40
N LYS A 168 -5.56 -0.91 20.36
CA LYS A 168 -6.74 -1.51 21.03
C LYS A 168 -7.22 -2.78 20.32
N LEU A 169 -7.17 -2.82 18.99
CA LEU A 169 -7.69 -3.94 18.23
C LEU A 169 -6.70 -5.11 18.15
N MET A 170 -5.44 -4.81 17.89
CA MET A 170 -4.38 -5.80 17.64
C MET A 170 -3.52 -6.11 18.88
N ASN A 171 -3.69 -5.36 19.98
CA ASN A 171 -2.91 -5.50 21.22
C ASN A 171 -1.40 -5.35 20.99
N LEU A 172 -1.04 -4.40 20.12
CA LEU A 172 0.33 -4.04 19.76
C LEU A 172 0.87 -2.94 20.68
N SER A 173 2.18 -2.76 20.70
CA SER A 173 2.86 -1.66 21.36
C SER A 173 2.42 -0.31 20.78
N GLY A 174 2.35 0.72 21.64
CA GLY A 174 1.95 2.06 21.21
C GLY A 174 2.93 2.68 20.21
N ALA A 175 4.23 2.39 20.36
CA ALA A 175 5.25 2.93 19.48
C ALA A 175 5.25 2.24 18.10
N GLU A 176 5.12 0.92 18.03
CA GLU A 176 5.02 0.23 16.74
C GLU A 176 3.71 0.58 16.02
N SER A 177 2.60 0.70 16.74
CA SER A 177 1.31 1.14 16.18
C SER A 177 1.37 2.57 15.64
N LEU A 178 2.10 3.47 16.31
CA LEU A 178 2.27 4.85 15.87
C LEU A 178 3.09 4.95 14.59
N SER A 179 4.17 4.16 14.48
CA SER A 179 4.98 4.13 13.27
C SER A 179 4.22 3.53 12.08
N VAL A 180 3.49 2.44 12.27
CA VAL A 180 2.71 1.81 11.19
C VAL A 180 1.54 2.71 10.76
N ALA A 181 0.85 3.37 11.70
CA ALA A 181 -0.17 4.36 11.36
C ALA A 181 0.43 5.60 10.66
N GLY A 182 1.65 6.01 11.03
CA GLY A 182 2.38 7.10 10.39
C GLY A 182 2.74 6.81 8.94
N ASN A 183 3.12 5.57 8.64
CA ASN A 183 3.46 5.09 7.29
C ASN A 183 2.30 5.13 6.26
N ILE A 184 1.08 5.44 6.70
CA ILE A 184 -0.06 5.70 5.79
C ILE A 184 0.09 7.05 5.08
N PHE A 185 0.75 8.02 5.73
CA PHE A 185 0.89 9.39 5.23
C PHE A 185 2.35 9.76 4.95
N LEU A 186 3.26 9.29 5.80
CA LEU A 186 4.68 9.59 5.77
C LEU A 186 5.44 8.44 5.11
N GLY A 187 6.61 8.76 4.52
CA GLY A 187 7.48 7.73 3.95
C GLY A 187 8.10 6.81 5.00
N GLN A 188 8.62 5.67 4.53
CA GLN A 188 9.29 4.66 5.36
C GLN A 188 10.47 5.17 6.20
N THR A 189 11.07 6.31 5.83
CA THR A 189 12.14 6.98 6.58
C THR A 189 11.63 8.08 7.53
N GLU A 190 10.43 8.59 7.30
CA GLU A 190 9.84 9.71 8.03
C GLU A 190 8.92 9.25 9.15
N ALA A 191 8.15 8.17 8.94
CA ALA A 191 7.28 7.64 9.99
C ALA A 191 8.05 7.16 11.24
N PRO A 192 9.22 6.50 11.13
CA PRO A 192 10.01 6.13 12.31
C PRO A 192 10.55 7.35 13.09
N LEU A 193 10.66 8.53 12.47
CA LEU A 193 11.08 9.75 13.15
C LEU A 193 10.10 10.15 14.26
N MET A 194 8.80 9.84 14.09
CA MET A 194 7.78 10.09 15.10
C MET A 194 8.01 9.28 16.40
N ILE A 195 8.72 8.16 16.31
CA ILE A 195 9.02 7.28 17.44
C ILE A 195 10.51 7.21 17.75
N LYS A 196 11.30 8.19 17.29
CA LYS A 196 12.78 8.19 17.41
C LYS A 196 13.27 7.87 18.83
N ALA A 197 12.64 8.44 19.86
CA ALA A 197 13.01 8.21 21.26
C ALA A 197 12.73 6.78 21.78
N TYR A 198 11.90 6.02 21.07
CA TYR A 198 11.51 4.65 21.42
C TYR A 198 12.25 3.60 20.60
N LEU A 199 12.81 3.96 19.44
CA LEU A 199 13.51 3.02 18.54
C LEU A 199 14.66 2.28 19.24
N GLU A 200 15.43 2.96 20.08
CA GLU A 200 16.54 2.35 20.83
C GLU A 200 16.09 1.32 21.87
N LYS A 201 14.84 1.38 22.30
CA LYS A 201 14.26 0.50 23.33
C LYS A 201 13.37 -0.61 22.76
N MET A 202 13.19 -0.63 21.44
CA MET A 202 12.34 -1.61 20.77
C MET A 202 12.98 -2.99 20.74
N ASN A 203 12.15 -4.03 20.91
CA ASN A 203 12.58 -5.40 20.69
C ASN A 203 12.67 -5.72 19.19
N ARG A 204 13.37 -6.80 18.82
CA ARG A 204 13.56 -7.23 17.42
C ARG A 204 12.26 -7.40 16.66
N SER A 205 11.19 -7.88 17.31
CA SER A 205 9.88 -8.04 16.68
C SER A 205 9.21 -6.69 16.36
N GLU A 206 9.30 -5.72 17.27
CA GLU A 206 8.75 -4.37 17.05
C GLU A 206 9.52 -3.66 15.92
N MET A 207 10.86 -3.80 15.90
CA MET A 207 11.69 -3.25 14.84
C MET A 207 11.40 -3.89 13.47
N MET A 208 11.21 -5.21 13.44
CA MET A 208 10.80 -5.91 12.22
C MET A 208 9.42 -5.43 11.75
N LEU A 209 8.46 -5.21 12.67
CA LEU A 209 7.15 -4.68 12.31
C LEU A 209 7.24 -3.28 11.72
N VAL A 210 8.06 -2.39 12.29
CA VAL A 210 8.28 -1.03 11.78
C VAL A 210 8.85 -1.08 10.35
N MET A 211 9.86 -1.92 10.11
CA MET A 211 10.47 -2.07 8.78
C MET A 211 9.50 -2.70 7.76
N ALA A 212 8.84 -3.79 8.12
CA ALA A 212 7.88 -4.47 7.26
C ALA A 212 6.66 -3.60 6.96
N GLY A 213 6.18 -2.85 7.97
CA GLY A 213 5.09 -1.89 7.81
C GLY A 213 5.44 -0.76 6.85
N GLY A 214 6.67 -0.23 6.92
CA GLY A 214 7.13 0.80 5.98
C GLY A 214 7.28 0.29 4.54
N MET A 215 7.72 -0.95 4.35
CA MET A 215 7.81 -1.58 3.01
C MET A 215 6.46 -2.02 2.45
N ALA A 216 5.45 -2.20 3.31
CA ALA A 216 4.11 -2.62 2.91
C ALA A 216 3.22 -1.47 2.43
N THR A 217 3.62 -0.22 2.67
CA THR A 217 2.86 0.98 2.30
C THR A 217 3.64 1.89 1.35
N MET A 218 2.95 2.88 0.79
CA MET A 218 3.55 3.97 0.03
C MET A 218 3.32 5.29 0.77
N ALA A 219 4.21 6.26 0.55
CA ALA A 219 3.99 7.62 1.02
C ALA A 219 2.87 8.29 0.20
N GLY A 220 2.29 9.36 0.74
CA GLY A 220 1.26 10.13 0.02
C GLY A 220 1.79 10.95 -1.17
N GLY A 221 3.11 11.13 -1.27
CA GLY A 221 3.79 11.83 -2.37
C GLY A 221 4.37 10.90 -3.41
#